data_AF-A0A4U8WB43-F1
#
_entry.id   AF-A0A4U8WB43-F1
#
_cell.length_a   1.000
_cell.length_b   1.000
_cell.length_c   1.000
_cell.angle_alpha   90.00
_cell.angle_beta   90.00
_cell.angle_gamma   90.00
#
_symmetry.space_group_name_H-M   'P 1'
#
loop_
_entity.id
_entity.type
_entity.pdbx_description
1 polymer ?
#
loop_
_entity_poly.entity_id
_entity_poly.type
_entity_poly.pdbx_seq_one_letter_code
_entity_poly.pdbx_strand_id
1 'polypeptide(L)'
;MRVLTISILFVFIFGCKKKESEVFTGKSANDTILETQVKNDLYKPKDTACSSENKPEDYIKSLQWYQSKAIREIAENTPEKNNKLYEEYFEIRNKYINCLSNQLGDILDRYVNYYNSETNQLELPENVKKISNELKKGSLEFREVGEGYTEIWSAPDHYYSIFGNKVTPDYNIYIDQLSKEDEKLYAADAGLVISWKELGERTVFWENFIRKYPDSFLVSRAKEMYNNYLYDYLFGMENTPTYDYSDKTIYPENREEFRRIIKKYPNSDVAKKSKELMDLLDAKISEEEIRNRINIERK
;
A
#
# COMPACT_ATOMS: atom_id res chain seq x y z
N MET A 1 6.02 -18.34 63.45
CA MET A 1 6.67 -17.07 63.87
C MET A 1 8.19 -17.32 63.91
N ARG A 2 8.95 -16.57 63.10
CA ARG A 2 10.42 -16.53 62.97
C ARG A 2 11.11 -17.83 62.52
N VAL A 3 11.46 -17.90 61.24
CA VAL A 3 12.52 -18.79 60.74
C VAL A 3 13.76 -17.94 60.50
N LEU A 4 14.85 -18.30 61.18
CA LEU A 4 16.16 -17.67 61.14
C LEU A 4 16.81 -17.82 59.76
N THR A 5 17.29 -16.70 59.22
CA THR A 5 18.25 -16.63 58.13
C THR A 5 19.63 -17.05 58.61
N ILE A 6 20.26 -18.01 57.93
CA ILE A 6 21.68 -18.32 58.07
C ILE A 6 22.35 -17.98 56.74
N SER A 7 23.14 -16.90 56.75
CA SER A 7 24.04 -16.52 55.67
C SER A 7 25.35 -17.28 55.82
N ILE A 8 25.74 -18.07 54.83
CA ILE A 8 27.06 -18.68 54.75
C ILE A 8 27.82 -18.03 53.60
N LEU A 9 28.84 -17.28 53.98
CA LEU A 9 29.85 -16.69 53.11
C LEU A 9 30.93 -17.76 52.87
N PHE A 10 31.12 -18.18 51.61
CA PHE A 10 32.31 -18.94 51.21
C PHE A 10 33.06 -18.18 50.12
N VAL A 11 34.22 -17.65 50.52
CA VAL A 11 35.28 -17.20 49.62
C VAL A 11 36.22 -18.39 49.42
N PHE A 12 36.48 -18.77 48.16
CA PHE A 12 37.67 -19.55 47.82
C PHE A 12 38.34 -18.99 46.56
N ILE A 13 39.66 -19.08 46.61
CA ILE A 13 40.66 -18.30 45.88
C ILE A 13 41.20 -19.13 44.71
N PHE A 14 41.44 -18.45 43.59
CA PHE A 14 42.27 -18.74 42.41
C PHE A 14 42.62 -20.19 42.01
N GLY A 15 42.30 -20.50 40.74
CA GLY A 15 43.03 -21.46 39.93
C GLY A 15 42.95 -21.08 38.44
N CYS A 16 43.91 -20.29 37.95
CA CYS A 16 44.10 -20.08 36.51
C CYS A 16 44.50 -21.40 35.84
N LYS A 17 43.58 -22.01 35.09
CA LYS A 17 43.94 -22.95 34.01
C LYS A 17 43.71 -22.26 32.68
N LYS A 18 44.83 -21.98 32.01
CA LYS A 18 44.93 -21.58 30.61
C LYS A 18 44.30 -22.71 29.76
N LYS A 19 43.20 -22.43 29.05
CA LYS A 19 42.72 -23.25 27.94
C LYS A 19 42.86 -22.42 26.68
N GLU A 20 43.51 -23.02 25.70
CA GLU A 20 43.78 -22.47 24.38
C GLU A 20 42.49 -22.11 23.66
N SER A 21 42.59 -21.01 22.91
CA SER A 21 41.61 -20.46 22.01
C SER A 21 41.36 -21.39 20.82
N GLU A 22 40.14 -21.93 20.70
CA GLU A 22 39.59 -22.27 19.40
C GLU A 22 39.16 -20.97 18.70
N VAL A 23 39.87 -20.65 17.63
CA VAL A 23 39.53 -19.56 16.71
C VAL A 23 38.27 -19.98 15.96
N PHE A 24 37.12 -19.48 16.41
CA PHE A 24 35.92 -19.43 15.58
C PHE A 24 36.05 -18.20 14.68
N THR A 25 36.54 -18.37 13.46
CA THR A 25 36.40 -17.37 12.39
C THR A 25 34.96 -17.39 11.88
N GLY A 26 34.04 -16.83 12.67
CA GLY A 26 32.70 -16.48 12.20
C GLY A 26 32.70 -15.03 11.73
N LYS A 27 32.25 -14.77 10.50
CA LYS A 27 31.99 -13.40 10.02
C LYS A 27 31.03 -12.71 10.97
N SER A 28 31.40 -11.51 11.44
CA SER A 28 30.52 -10.68 12.24
C SER A 28 29.33 -10.22 11.40
N ALA A 29 28.16 -10.01 12.03
CA ALA A 29 27.02 -9.35 11.39
C ALA A 29 27.43 -7.99 10.79
N ASN A 30 28.39 -7.31 11.43
CA ASN A 30 28.95 -6.05 10.94
C ASN A 30 29.83 -6.24 9.69
N ASP A 31 30.55 -7.35 9.55
CA ASP A 31 31.34 -7.67 8.34
C ASP A 31 30.43 -7.98 7.15
N THR A 32 29.26 -8.58 7.42
CA THR A 32 28.26 -8.92 6.40
C THR A 32 27.50 -7.68 5.93
N ILE A 33 27.23 -6.73 6.84
CA ILE A 33 26.65 -5.41 6.52
C ILE A 33 27.67 -4.57 5.73
N LEU A 34 28.95 -4.55 6.14
CA LEU A 34 30.01 -3.85 5.40
C LEU A 34 30.24 -4.45 4.00
N GLU A 35 30.31 -5.77 3.86
CA GLU A 35 30.48 -6.42 2.53
C GLU A 35 29.28 -6.19 1.62
N THR A 36 28.06 -6.18 2.16
CA THR A 36 26.83 -5.87 1.41
C THR A 36 26.80 -4.38 1.00
N GLN A 37 27.23 -3.47 1.88
CA GLN A 37 27.40 -2.05 1.56
C GLN A 37 28.43 -1.83 0.45
N VAL A 38 29.62 -2.42 0.57
CA VAL A 38 30.72 -2.26 -0.41
C VAL A 38 30.33 -2.85 -1.77
N LYS A 39 29.61 -3.99 -1.82
CA LYS A 39 29.10 -4.54 -3.08
C LYS A 39 28.01 -3.69 -3.73
N ASN A 40 27.12 -3.10 -2.93
CA ASN A 40 26.07 -2.21 -3.45
C ASN A 40 26.65 -0.89 -4.00
N ASP A 41 27.76 -0.39 -3.44
CA ASP A 41 28.38 0.86 -3.89
C ASP A 41 29.15 0.72 -5.23
N LEU A 42 29.51 -0.50 -5.63
CA LEU A 42 30.11 -0.78 -6.94
C LEU A 42 29.09 -1.08 -8.05
N TYR A 43 27.87 -1.45 -7.67
CA TYR A 43 26.81 -1.73 -8.63
C TYR A 43 26.20 -0.43 -9.16
N LYS A 44 26.01 -0.35 -10.50
CA LYS A 44 25.25 0.71 -11.14
C LYS A 44 23.89 0.16 -11.58
N PRO A 45 22.78 0.82 -11.20
CA PRO A 45 21.45 0.43 -11.67
C PRO A 45 21.37 0.41 -13.19
N LYS A 46 20.51 -0.46 -13.71
CA LYS A 46 20.15 -0.45 -15.13
C LYS A 46 19.40 0.82 -15.48
N ASP A 47 19.55 1.29 -16.71
CA ASP A 47 18.71 2.37 -17.22
C ASP A 47 17.22 1.97 -17.11
N THR A 48 16.39 2.96 -16.82
CA THR A 48 14.93 2.84 -16.85
C THR A 48 14.35 2.78 -18.27
N ALA A 49 15.17 2.94 -19.32
CA ALA A 49 14.81 2.57 -20.68
C ALA A 49 14.70 1.03 -20.78
N CYS A 50 13.47 0.53 -20.83
CA CYS A 50 13.20 -0.90 -20.85
C CYS A 50 13.91 -1.57 -22.05
N SER A 51 14.76 -2.55 -21.75
CA SER A 51 15.49 -3.34 -22.74
C SER A 51 15.20 -4.83 -22.56
N SER A 52 15.02 -5.54 -23.66
CA SER A 52 14.89 -7.00 -23.69
C SER A 52 16.19 -7.72 -23.35
N GLU A 53 17.33 -7.03 -23.33
CA GLU A 53 18.63 -7.60 -22.94
C GLU A 53 18.79 -7.74 -21.42
N ASN A 54 18.06 -6.93 -20.65
CA ASN A 54 18.05 -7.02 -19.19
C ASN A 54 17.10 -8.14 -18.76
N LYS A 55 17.46 -8.88 -17.72
CA LYS A 55 16.56 -9.86 -17.11
C LYS A 55 15.72 -9.21 -16.01
N PRO A 56 14.56 -9.78 -15.62
CA PRO A 56 13.78 -9.28 -14.48
C PRO A 56 14.64 -9.11 -13.21
N GLU A 57 15.57 -10.03 -12.94
CA GLU A 57 16.51 -9.97 -11.82
C GLU A 57 17.38 -8.70 -11.83
N ASP A 58 17.69 -8.14 -13.00
CA ASP A 58 18.50 -6.92 -13.11
C ASP A 58 17.71 -5.68 -12.69
N TYR A 59 16.41 -5.62 -13.00
CA TYR A 59 15.54 -4.55 -12.51
C TYR A 59 15.25 -4.70 -11.02
N ILE A 60 15.08 -5.93 -10.51
CA ILE A 60 14.94 -6.17 -9.07
C ILE A 60 16.19 -5.72 -8.30
N LYS A 61 17.40 -6.01 -8.81
CA LYS A 61 18.64 -5.47 -8.22
C LYS A 61 18.71 -3.94 -8.28
N SER A 62 18.22 -3.33 -9.35
CA SER A 62 18.15 -1.87 -9.47
C SER A 62 17.21 -1.27 -8.41
N LEU A 63 16.04 -1.87 -8.19
CA LEU A 63 15.11 -1.48 -7.12
C LEU A 63 15.73 -1.57 -5.73
N GLN A 64 16.42 -2.68 -5.43
CA GLN A 64 17.12 -2.87 -4.15
C GLN A 64 18.23 -1.82 -3.95
N TRP A 65 18.94 -1.46 -5.02
CA TRP A 65 19.95 -0.40 -4.98
C TRP A 65 19.32 0.96 -4.65
N TYR A 66 18.22 1.34 -5.33
CA TYR A 66 17.54 2.60 -5.06
C TYR A 66 16.94 2.64 -3.65
N GLN A 67 16.43 1.52 -3.14
CA GLN A 67 15.97 1.41 -1.76
C GLN A 67 17.13 1.67 -0.78
N SER A 68 18.29 1.05 -1.02
CA SER A 68 19.50 1.26 -0.20
C SER A 68 20.00 2.71 -0.27
N LYS A 69 19.95 3.33 -1.45
CA LYS A 69 20.25 4.75 -1.64
C LYS A 69 19.30 5.64 -0.83
N ALA A 70 17.99 5.42 -0.95
CA ALA A 70 16.99 6.19 -0.23
C ALA A 70 17.18 6.10 1.30
N ILE A 71 17.40 4.90 1.84
CA ILE A 71 17.63 4.71 3.28
C ILE A 71 18.85 5.50 3.78
N ARG A 72 19.95 5.55 3.01
CA ARG A 72 21.13 6.34 3.36
C ARG A 72 20.85 7.83 3.33
N GLU A 73 20.21 8.32 2.27
CA GLU A 73 19.89 9.75 2.13
C GLU A 73 18.90 10.21 3.21
N ILE A 74 17.92 9.37 3.59
CA ILE A 74 16.97 9.63 4.67
C ILE A 74 17.67 9.90 6.00
N ALA A 75 18.76 9.19 6.30
CA ALA A 75 19.49 9.33 7.56
C ALA A 75 20.15 10.71 7.74
N GLU A 76 20.41 11.42 6.63
CA GLU A 76 21.12 12.71 6.61
C GLU A 76 20.19 13.90 6.33
N ASN A 77 18.97 13.63 5.85
CA ASN A 77 18.03 14.62 5.37
C ASN A 77 17.07 15.14 6.45
N THR A 78 16.52 16.34 6.20
CA THR A 78 15.35 16.84 6.94
C THR A 78 14.07 16.20 6.42
N PRO A 79 12.96 16.20 7.18
CA PRO A 79 11.67 15.73 6.70
C PRO A 79 11.24 16.31 5.35
N GLU A 80 11.46 17.61 5.12
CA GLU A 80 11.09 18.30 3.86
C GLU A 80 11.93 17.80 2.68
N LYS A 81 13.22 17.53 2.89
CA LYS A 81 14.07 16.89 1.86
C LYS A 81 13.63 15.45 1.60
N ASN A 82 13.18 14.75 2.64
CA ASN A 82 12.69 13.38 2.50
C ASN A 82 11.37 13.29 1.72
N ASN A 83 10.52 14.32 1.76
CA ASN A 83 9.36 14.38 0.87
C ASN A 83 9.78 14.36 -0.60
N LYS A 84 10.77 15.19 -0.96
CA LYS A 84 11.30 15.23 -2.33
C LYS A 84 11.92 13.89 -2.72
N LEU A 85 12.69 13.28 -1.82
CA LEU A 85 13.26 11.96 -2.02
C LEU A 85 12.19 10.88 -2.20
N TYR A 86 11.08 10.95 -1.46
CA TYR A 86 9.95 10.04 -1.65
C TYR A 86 9.37 10.14 -3.07
N GLU A 87 9.13 11.35 -3.57
CA GLU A 87 8.61 11.56 -4.94
C GLU A 87 9.58 11.01 -5.98
N GLU A 88 10.87 11.32 -5.88
CA GLU A 88 11.90 10.81 -6.79
C GLU A 88 12.02 9.28 -6.74
N TYR A 89 11.92 8.71 -5.53
CA TYR A 89 11.96 7.27 -5.29
C TYR A 89 10.72 6.55 -5.87
N PHE A 90 9.53 7.13 -5.68
CA PHE A 90 8.29 6.62 -6.24
C PHE A 90 8.34 6.60 -7.78
N GLU A 91 8.76 7.70 -8.40
CA GLU A 91 8.87 7.83 -9.85
C GLU A 91 9.86 6.82 -10.45
N ILE A 92 11.07 6.70 -9.89
CA ILE A 92 12.06 5.75 -10.41
C ILE A 92 11.60 4.30 -10.23
N ARG A 93 10.96 3.99 -9.10
CA ARG A 93 10.43 2.65 -8.82
C ARG A 93 9.34 2.26 -9.82
N ASN A 94 8.40 3.14 -10.11
CA ASN A 94 7.35 2.90 -11.10
C ASN A 94 7.90 2.66 -12.50
N LYS A 95 8.99 3.34 -12.89
CA LYS A 95 9.65 3.05 -14.17
C LYS A 95 10.19 1.62 -14.24
N TYR A 96 10.79 1.11 -13.17
CA TYR A 96 11.24 -0.29 -13.14
C TYR A 96 10.09 -1.29 -13.10
N ILE A 97 9.02 -0.98 -12.37
CA ILE A 97 7.79 -1.79 -12.38
C ILE A 97 7.23 -1.87 -13.80
N ASN A 98 7.17 -0.75 -14.53
CA ASN A 98 6.72 -0.74 -15.92
C ASN A 98 7.62 -1.61 -16.83
N CYS A 99 8.94 -1.58 -16.64
CA CYS A 99 9.82 -2.47 -17.39
C CYS A 99 9.61 -3.95 -17.05
N LEU A 100 9.36 -4.27 -15.78
CA LEU A 100 9.01 -5.62 -15.35
C LEU A 100 7.67 -6.06 -15.96
N SER A 101 6.65 -5.21 -15.92
CA SER A 101 5.33 -5.49 -16.50
C SER A 101 5.43 -5.73 -18.01
N ASN A 102 6.19 -4.91 -18.74
CA ASN A 102 6.43 -5.12 -20.17
C ASN A 102 7.12 -6.46 -20.47
N GLN A 103 8.10 -6.85 -19.65
CA GLN A 103 8.82 -8.12 -19.85
C GLN A 103 8.01 -9.35 -19.43
N LEU A 104 7.12 -9.19 -18.46
CA LEU A 104 6.33 -10.27 -17.87
C LEU A 104 4.89 -10.30 -18.40
N GLY A 105 4.57 -9.53 -19.45
CA GLY A 105 3.21 -9.41 -20.00
C GLY A 105 2.53 -10.75 -20.25
N ASP A 106 3.19 -11.68 -20.93
CA ASP A 106 2.65 -13.03 -21.18
C ASP A 106 2.29 -13.81 -19.89
N ILE A 107 3.01 -13.55 -18.79
CA ILE A 107 2.72 -14.16 -17.48
C ILE A 107 1.56 -13.43 -16.83
N LEU A 108 1.52 -12.10 -16.89
CA LEU A 108 0.43 -11.29 -16.36
C LEU A 108 -0.90 -11.67 -17.01
N ASP A 109 -0.95 -11.77 -18.34
CA ASP A 109 -2.13 -12.15 -19.12
C ASP A 109 -2.66 -13.56 -18.76
N ARG A 110 -1.76 -14.46 -18.35
CA ARG A 110 -2.11 -15.85 -18.02
C ARG A 110 -2.29 -16.09 -16.54
N TYR A 111 -1.96 -15.12 -15.68
CA TYR A 111 -1.84 -15.32 -14.25
C TYR A 111 -3.16 -15.79 -13.62
N VAL A 112 -4.27 -15.20 -14.05
CA VAL A 112 -5.63 -15.53 -13.57
C VAL A 112 -6.04 -16.97 -13.89
N ASN A 113 -5.50 -17.56 -14.95
CA ASN A 113 -5.79 -18.94 -15.34
C ASN A 113 -5.15 -19.97 -14.41
N TYR A 114 -4.25 -19.55 -13.51
CA TYR A 114 -3.68 -20.41 -12.47
C TYR A 114 -4.57 -20.53 -11.24
N TYR A 115 -5.69 -19.80 -11.17
CA TYR A 115 -6.66 -19.95 -10.10
C TYR A 115 -7.52 -21.21 -10.32
N ASN A 116 -7.51 -22.10 -9.33
CA ASN A 116 -8.36 -23.28 -9.32
C ASN A 116 -9.61 -23.00 -8.48
N SER A 117 -10.76 -22.91 -9.14
CA SER A 117 -12.05 -22.64 -8.50
C SER A 117 -12.56 -23.79 -7.63
N GLU A 118 -12.15 -25.04 -7.89
CA GLU A 118 -12.58 -26.19 -7.10
C GLU A 118 -11.86 -26.23 -5.74
N THR A 119 -10.58 -25.89 -5.72
CA THR A 119 -9.77 -25.85 -4.50
C THR A 119 -9.74 -24.47 -3.84
N ASN A 120 -10.24 -23.44 -4.54
CA ASN A 120 -10.17 -22.03 -4.14
C ASN A 120 -8.71 -21.61 -3.85
N GLN A 121 -7.78 -22.05 -4.69
CA GLN A 121 -6.34 -21.84 -4.53
C GLN A 121 -5.67 -21.40 -5.82
N LEU A 122 -4.60 -20.62 -5.68
CA LEU A 122 -3.75 -20.24 -6.80
C LEU A 122 -2.63 -21.27 -6.99
N GLU A 123 -2.66 -21.99 -8.10
CA GLU A 123 -1.77 -23.10 -8.43
C GLU A 123 -0.73 -22.68 -9.47
N LEU A 124 0.27 -21.92 -9.03
CA LEU A 124 1.29 -21.38 -9.93
C LEU A 124 2.24 -22.46 -10.49
N PRO A 125 2.54 -22.45 -11.81
CA PRO A 125 3.64 -23.24 -12.37
C PRO A 125 4.99 -22.89 -11.75
N GLU A 126 5.93 -23.83 -11.73
CA GLU A 126 7.25 -23.65 -11.07
C GLU A 126 8.05 -22.45 -11.62
N ASN A 127 7.94 -22.14 -12.91
CA ASN A 127 8.58 -20.95 -13.47
C ASN A 127 7.94 -19.65 -12.95
N VAL A 128 6.61 -19.61 -12.78
CA VAL A 128 5.90 -18.43 -12.26
C VAL A 128 6.16 -18.26 -10.77
N LYS A 129 6.23 -19.36 -10.00
CA LYS A 129 6.66 -19.32 -8.58
C LYS A 129 8.06 -18.72 -8.42
N LYS A 130 9.01 -19.11 -9.28
CA LYS A 130 10.37 -18.56 -9.26
C LYS A 130 10.37 -17.05 -9.51
N ILE A 131 9.60 -16.59 -10.49
CA ILE A 131 9.48 -15.15 -10.79
C ILE A 131 8.80 -14.41 -9.64
N SER A 132 7.70 -14.94 -9.09
CA SER A 132 7.04 -14.36 -7.90
C SER A 132 8.01 -14.22 -6.72
N ASN A 133 8.83 -15.24 -6.47
CA ASN A 133 9.86 -15.17 -5.42
C ASN A 133 10.96 -14.15 -5.73
N GLU A 134 11.29 -13.92 -7.00
CA GLU A 134 12.23 -12.87 -7.40
C GLU A 134 11.63 -11.48 -7.21
N LEU A 135 10.38 -11.26 -7.63
CA LEU A 135 9.64 -10.00 -7.41
C LEU A 135 9.60 -9.63 -5.92
N LYS A 136 9.35 -10.60 -5.04
CA LYS A 136 9.33 -10.39 -3.58
C LYS A 136 10.64 -9.84 -3.03
N LYS A 137 11.80 -10.13 -3.65
CA LYS A 137 13.09 -9.56 -3.22
C LYS A 137 13.17 -8.05 -3.44
N GLY A 138 12.39 -7.52 -4.37
CA GLY A 138 12.21 -6.08 -4.61
C GLY A 138 10.98 -5.50 -3.90
N SER A 139 10.34 -6.23 -2.98
CA SER A 139 9.04 -5.87 -2.38
C SER A 139 7.95 -5.65 -3.43
N LEU A 140 7.87 -6.54 -4.42
CA LEU A 140 6.83 -6.54 -5.44
C LEU A 140 5.99 -7.82 -5.37
N GLU A 141 4.74 -7.72 -5.82
CA GLU A 141 3.80 -8.84 -5.92
C GLU A 141 2.97 -8.77 -7.20
N PHE A 142 2.49 -9.93 -7.65
CA PHE A 142 1.43 -9.99 -8.66
C PHE A 142 0.10 -9.69 -7.99
N ARG A 143 -0.74 -8.89 -8.64
CA ARG A 143 -2.07 -8.54 -8.15
C ARG A 143 -3.08 -8.62 -9.28
N GLU A 144 -4.09 -9.48 -9.10
CA GLU A 144 -5.27 -9.52 -9.98
C GLU A 144 -6.15 -8.31 -9.67
N VAL A 145 -6.56 -7.57 -10.70
CA VAL A 145 -7.23 -6.25 -10.57
C VAL A 145 -8.64 -6.22 -11.17
N GLY A 146 -9.21 -7.37 -11.52
CA GLY A 146 -10.52 -7.51 -12.17
C GLY A 146 -10.41 -7.83 -13.66
N GLU A 147 -11.51 -8.33 -14.23
CA GLU A 147 -11.66 -8.63 -15.68
C GLU A 147 -10.56 -9.55 -16.26
N GLY A 148 -9.89 -10.35 -15.42
CA GLY A 148 -8.79 -11.21 -15.85
C GLY A 148 -7.43 -10.50 -15.99
N TYR A 149 -7.33 -9.22 -15.60
CA TYR A 149 -6.09 -8.46 -15.61
C TYR A 149 -5.26 -8.71 -14.35
N THR A 150 -3.95 -8.81 -14.54
CA THR A 150 -2.98 -8.89 -13.45
C THR A 150 -1.88 -7.88 -13.66
N GLU A 151 -1.46 -7.23 -12.58
CA GLU A 151 -0.42 -6.21 -12.57
C GLU A 151 0.70 -6.58 -11.58
N ILE A 152 1.81 -5.83 -11.64
CA ILE A 152 2.89 -5.91 -10.66
C ILE A 152 2.82 -4.69 -9.76
N TRP A 153 2.60 -4.91 -8.48
CA TRP A 153 2.43 -3.86 -7.48
C TRP A 153 3.58 -3.86 -6.48
N SER A 154 3.82 -2.72 -5.84
CA SER A 154 4.61 -2.71 -4.62
C SER A 154 3.84 -3.35 -3.49
N ALA A 155 4.54 -4.06 -2.60
CA ALA A 155 3.95 -4.55 -1.37
C ALA A 155 3.34 -3.35 -0.59
N PRO A 156 2.17 -3.52 0.08
CA PRO A 156 1.42 -2.41 0.68
C PRO A 156 2.26 -1.56 1.65
N ASP A 157 3.07 -2.21 2.48
CA ASP A 157 3.90 -1.54 3.50
C ASP A 157 5.21 -0.94 2.97
N HIS A 158 5.53 -1.14 1.68
CA HIS A 158 6.88 -0.90 1.16
C HIS A 158 7.34 0.55 1.41
N TYR A 159 6.53 1.53 1.00
CA TYR A 159 6.89 2.94 1.15
C TYR A 159 6.88 3.38 2.63
N TYR A 160 5.92 2.89 3.42
CA TYR A 160 5.87 3.22 4.85
C TYR A 160 7.06 2.65 5.60
N SER A 161 7.54 1.45 5.25
CA SER A 161 8.72 0.84 5.86
C SER A 161 10.01 1.63 5.67
N ILE A 162 10.09 2.43 4.58
CA ILE A 162 11.27 3.23 4.23
C ILE A 162 11.12 4.68 4.76
N PHE A 163 9.97 5.30 4.52
CA PHE A 163 9.76 6.75 4.74
C PHE A 163 8.95 7.06 6.00
N GLY A 164 8.29 6.07 6.61
CA GLY A 164 7.44 6.23 7.78
C GLY A 164 8.18 6.92 8.93
N ASN A 165 7.58 8.00 9.44
CA ASN A 165 8.09 8.89 10.49
C ASN A 165 9.40 9.61 10.13
N LYS A 166 9.78 9.65 8.84
CA LYS A 166 10.99 10.34 8.33
C LYS A 166 10.67 11.50 7.37
N VAL A 167 9.40 11.69 7.05
CA VAL A 167 8.85 12.73 6.16
C VAL A 167 8.00 13.71 6.98
N THR A 168 7.51 14.78 6.36
CA THR A 168 6.63 15.74 7.05
C THR A 168 5.30 15.09 7.46
N PRO A 169 4.55 15.68 8.42
CA PRO A 169 3.33 15.05 8.96
C PRO A 169 2.22 14.74 7.95
N ASP A 170 2.08 15.54 6.89
CA ASP A 170 1.17 15.30 5.78
C ASP A 170 1.62 14.09 4.95
N TYR A 171 2.88 14.04 4.53
CA TYR A 171 3.44 12.87 3.81
C TYR A 171 3.35 11.60 4.65
N ASN A 172 3.64 11.68 5.95
CA ASN A 172 3.60 10.51 6.82
C ASN A 172 2.19 9.90 6.90
N ILE A 173 1.18 10.74 7.09
CA ILE A 173 -0.22 10.32 7.16
C ILE A 173 -0.70 9.79 5.81
N TYR A 174 -0.28 10.42 4.71
CA TYR A 174 -0.60 9.98 3.36
C TYR A 174 -0.04 8.58 3.07
N ILE A 175 1.25 8.37 3.31
CA ILE A 175 1.93 7.09 3.06
C ILE A 175 1.39 5.98 3.97
N ASP A 176 1.14 6.29 5.24
CA ASP A 176 0.52 5.35 6.19
C ASP A 176 -0.89 4.93 5.73
N GLN A 177 -1.71 5.89 5.26
CA GLN A 177 -3.02 5.55 4.74
C GLN A 177 -2.95 4.67 3.49
N LEU A 178 -2.12 5.05 2.51
CA LEU A 178 -1.94 4.22 1.31
C LEU A 178 -1.49 2.80 1.68
N SER A 179 -0.58 2.65 2.63
CA SER A 179 -0.11 1.32 3.03
C SER A 179 -1.23 0.40 3.56
N LYS A 180 -2.25 0.97 4.21
CA LYS A 180 -3.43 0.23 4.68
C LYS A 180 -4.44 0.01 3.56
N GLU A 181 -4.64 1.03 2.73
CA GLU A 181 -5.58 0.96 1.62
C GLU A 181 -5.13 -0.01 0.53
N ASP A 182 -3.82 -0.15 0.34
CA ASP A 182 -3.18 -1.02 -0.63
C ASP A 182 -3.13 -2.49 -0.20
N GLU A 183 -3.48 -2.84 1.05
CA GLU A 183 -3.56 -4.26 1.50
C GLU A 183 -4.55 -5.09 0.69
N LYS A 184 -5.57 -4.43 0.13
CA LYS A 184 -6.58 -5.03 -0.73
C LYS A 184 -7.16 -3.97 -1.66
N LEU A 185 -7.52 -4.38 -2.87
CA LEU A 185 -8.28 -3.53 -3.76
C LEU A 185 -9.59 -3.09 -3.08
N TYR A 186 -10.06 -1.89 -3.37
CA TYR A 186 -11.39 -1.46 -2.94
C TYR A 186 -12.46 -1.84 -3.97
N ALA A 187 -12.06 -1.94 -5.24
CA ALA A 187 -12.91 -2.34 -6.36
C ALA A 187 -12.16 -3.26 -7.32
N ALA A 188 -12.90 -4.18 -7.95
CA ALA A 188 -12.46 -5.04 -9.04
C ALA A 188 -13.69 -5.43 -9.89
N ASP A 189 -13.49 -5.66 -11.19
CA ASP A 189 -14.57 -6.08 -12.11
C ASP A 189 -15.82 -5.19 -11.99
N ALA A 190 -15.63 -3.86 -12.08
CA ALA A 190 -16.66 -2.85 -11.92
C ALA A 190 -17.56 -3.00 -10.67
N GLY A 191 -17.04 -3.62 -9.60
CA GLY A 191 -17.74 -3.87 -8.35
C GLY A 191 -16.89 -3.56 -7.12
N LEU A 192 -17.57 -3.21 -6.02
CA LEU A 192 -16.94 -2.98 -4.73
C LEU A 192 -16.55 -4.32 -4.09
N VAL A 193 -15.29 -4.46 -3.68
CA VAL A 193 -14.77 -5.66 -3.02
C VAL A 193 -14.50 -5.45 -1.51
N ILE A 194 -14.70 -4.22 -1.03
CA ILE A 194 -14.71 -3.88 0.41
C ILE A 194 -16.14 -3.56 0.88
N SER A 195 -16.34 -3.46 2.19
CA SER A 195 -17.64 -3.01 2.71
C SER A 195 -17.90 -1.54 2.41
N TRP A 196 -19.17 -1.17 2.22
CA TRP A 196 -19.58 0.24 2.13
C TRP A 196 -19.12 1.07 3.33
N LYS A 197 -19.15 0.47 4.52
CA LYS A 197 -18.61 1.08 5.75
C LYS A 197 -17.15 1.45 5.59
N GLU A 198 -16.32 0.55 5.06
CA GLU A 198 -14.90 0.82 4.85
C GLU A 198 -14.68 1.92 3.81
N LEU A 199 -15.38 1.86 2.67
CA LEU A 199 -15.29 2.90 1.64
C LEU A 199 -15.66 4.28 2.23
N GLY A 200 -16.76 4.37 2.97
CA GLY A 200 -17.18 5.63 3.61
C GLY A 200 -16.15 6.17 4.62
N GLU A 201 -15.46 5.31 5.37
CA GLU A 201 -14.36 5.75 6.25
C GLU A 201 -13.13 6.23 5.46
N ARG A 202 -12.77 5.56 4.36
CA ARG A 202 -11.70 6.01 3.45
C ARG A 202 -12.03 7.37 2.83
N THR A 203 -13.27 7.57 2.36
CA THR A 203 -13.72 8.85 1.80
C THR A 203 -13.61 9.99 2.83
N VAL A 204 -14.08 9.77 4.07
CA VAL A 204 -13.98 10.77 5.15
C VAL A 204 -12.53 11.01 5.56
N PHE A 205 -11.66 10.00 5.50
CA PHE A 205 -10.23 10.19 5.74
C PHE A 205 -9.64 11.19 4.73
N TRP A 206 -9.87 10.98 3.43
CA TRP A 206 -9.33 11.85 2.38
C TRP A 206 -9.92 13.27 2.44
N GLU A 207 -11.22 13.42 2.75
CA GLU A 207 -11.83 14.72 3.06
C GLU A 207 -11.06 15.47 4.17
N ASN A 208 -10.80 14.77 5.28
CA ASN A 208 -10.11 15.35 6.43
C ASN A 208 -8.65 15.66 6.14
N PHE A 209 -7.97 14.84 5.33
CA PHE A 209 -6.62 15.11 4.87
C PHE A 209 -6.56 16.43 4.11
N ILE A 210 -7.42 16.61 3.12
CA ILE A 210 -7.48 17.82 2.28
C ILE A 210 -7.75 19.06 3.14
N ARG A 211 -8.66 18.96 4.11
CA ARG A 211 -9.00 20.05 5.03
C ARG A 211 -7.87 20.38 6.00
N LYS A 212 -7.12 19.37 6.46
CA LYS A 212 -6.04 19.54 7.45
C LYS A 212 -4.76 20.07 6.80
N TYR A 213 -4.47 19.67 5.56
CA TYR A 213 -3.24 20.00 4.85
C TYR A 213 -3.53 20.65 3.49
N PRO A 214 -4.23 21.80 3.43
CA PRO A 214 -4.64 22.41 2.17
C PRO A 214 -3.47 22.87 1.28
N ASP A 215 -2.29 23.12 1.87
CA ASP A 215 -1.08 23.57 1.18
C ASP A 215 -0.09 22.42 0.88
N SER A 216 -0.44 21.16 1.18
CA SER A 216 0.42 20.02 0.89
C SER A 216 0.53 19.79 -0.62
N PHE A 217 1.73 19.39 -1.08
CA PHE A 217 1.94 18.95 -2.47
C PHE A 217 1.11 17.71 -2.85
N LEU A 218 0.57 16.99 -1.86
CA LEU A 218 -0.24 15.79 -2.04
C LEU A 218 -1.74 16.07 -2.22
N VAL A 219 -2.19 17.33 -2.07
CA VAL A 219 -3.62 17.68 -2.10
C VAL A 219 -4.30 17.31 -3.40
N SER A 220 -3.62 17.40 -4.54
CA SER A 220 -4.19 17.00 -5.83
C SER A 220 -4.51 15.50 -5.86
N ARG A 221 -3.56 14.65 -5.46
CA ARG A 221 -3.73 13.20 -5.36
C ARG A 221 -4.79 12.82 -4.32
N ALA A 222 -4.79 13.49 -3.16
CA ALA A 222 -5.81 13.27 -2.12
C ALA A 222 -7.22 13.64 -2.61
N LYS A 223 -7.36 14.71 -3.41
CA LYS A 223 -8.65 15.10 -4.02
C LYS A 223 -9.14 14.08 -5.04
N GLU A 224 -8.23 13.47 -5.80
CA GLU A 224 -8.56 12.39 -6.74
C GLU A 224 -9.12 11.17 -5.99
N MET A 225 -8.41 10.70 -4.95
CA MET A 225 -8.87 9.62 -4.08
C MET A 225 -10.23 9.93 -3.46
N TYR A 226 -10.38 11.13 -2.88
CA TYR A 226 -11.64 11.58 -2.30
C TYR A 226 -12.79 11.58 -3.31
N ASN A 227 -12.59 12.14 -4.51
CA ASN A 227 -13.64 12.24 -5.52
C ASN A 227 -14.05 10.86 -6.05
N ASN A 228 -13.08 9.99 -6.33
CA ASN A 228 -13.37 8.63 -6.82
C ASN A 228 -14.11 7.81 -5.77
N TYR A 229 -13.64 7.83 -4.52
CA TYR A 229 -14.31 7.12 -3.44
C TYR A 229 -15.67 7.70 -3.11
N LEU A 230 -15.84 9.03 -3.16
CA LEU A 230 -17.13 9.65 -2.91
C LEU A 230 -18.13 9.33 -4.01
N TYR A 231 -17.70 9.36 -5.27
CA TYR A 231 -18.54 8.99 -6.41
C TYR A 231 -19.02 7.54 -6.25
N ASP A 232 -18.09 6.60 -6.06
CA ASP A 232 -18.41 5.18 -5.94
C ASP A 232 -19.22 4.90 -4.65
N TYR A 233 -18.97 5.62 -3.56
CA TYR A 233 -19.74 5.50 -2.31
C TYR A 233 -21.19 5.96 -2.45
N LEU A 234 -21.43 7.03 -3.20
CA LEU A 234 -22.76 7.61 -3.37
C LEU A 234 -23.57 6.89 -4.44
N PHE A 235 -22.96 6.59 -5.58
CA PHE A 235 -23.68 6.07 -6.73
C PHE A 235 -23.50 4.56 -6.91
N GLY A 236 -22.47 3.99 -6.30
CA GLY A 236 -22.09 2.60 -6.51
C GLY A 236 -21.37 2.40 -7.84
N MET A 237 -21.11 1.14 -8.14
CA MET A 237 -20.49 0.70 -9.38
C MET A 237 -21.45 -0.20 -10.14
N GLU A 238 -21.13 -0.59 -11.38
CA GLU A 238 -22.04 -1.36 -12.24
C GLU A 238 -22.50 -2.67 -11.57
N ASN A 239 -21.57 -3.42 -11.00
CA ASN A 239 -21.85 -4.70 -10.34
C ASN A 239 -22.26 -4.56 -8.87
N THR A 240 -22.17 -3.34 -8.31
CA THR A 240 -22.53 -3.03 -6.91
C THR A 240 -23.20 -1.65 -6.80
N PRO A 241 -24.39 -1.48 -7.41
CA PRO A 241 -25.10 -0.21 -7.33
C PRO A 241 -25.58 0.07 -5.91
N THR A 242 -25.72 1.34 -5.55
CA THR A 242 -26.23 1.74 -4.21
C THR A 242 -27.76 1.87 -4.17
N TYR A 243 -28.40 1.93 -5.34
CA TYR A 243 -29.85 2.00 -5.52
C TYR A 243 -30.26 1.32 -6.83
N ASP A 244 -31.51 0.87 -6.90
CA ASP A 244 -32.09 0.35 -8.13
C ASP A 244 -32.38 1.51 -9.09
N TYR A 245 -31.76 1.50 -10.28
CA TYR A 245 -31.92 2.57 -11.27
C TYR A 245 -33.33 2.68 -11.85
N SER A 246 -34.13 1.60 -11.82
CA SER A 246 -35.46 1.56 -12.42
C SER A 246 -36.49 2.34 -11.60
N ASP A 247 -36.45 2.19 -10.28
CA ASP A 247 -37.41 2.80 -9.37
C ASP A 247 -36.76 3.80 -8.39
N LYS A 248 -35.44 3.94 -8.42
CA LYS A 248 -34.62 4.84 -7.57
C LYS A 248 -34.68 4.47 -6.09
N THR A 249 -34.88 3.19 -5.77
CA THR A 249 -34.92 2.71 -4.40
C THR A 249 -33.52 2.36 -3.93
N ILE A 250 -33.03 3.07 -2.92
CA ILE A 250 -31.76 2.77 -2.23
C ILE A 250 -31.84 1.40 -1.59
N TYR A 251 -30.85 0.54 -1.83
CA TYR A 251 -30.81 -0.76 -1.19
C TYR A 251 -30.71 -0.61 0.34
N PRO A 252 -31.31 -1.53 1.12
CA PRO A 252 -31.36 -1.39 2.58
C PRO A 252 -29.98 -1.19 3.23
N GLU A 253 -28.97 -1.95 2.79
CA GLU A 253 -27.61 -1.84 3.31
C GLU A 253 -26.97 -0.46 3.07
N ASN A 254 -27.14 0.11 1.88
CA ASN A 254 -26.62 1.44 1.54
C ASN A 254 -27.34 2.53 2.32
N ARG A 255 -28.66 2.39 2.50
CA ARG A 255 -29.43 3.34 3.31
C ARG A 255 -29.01 3.32 4.77
N GLU A 256 -28.75 2.14 5.34
CA GLU A 256 -28.22 2.00 6.70
C GLU A 256 -26.82 2.62 6.82
N GLU A 257 -25.95 2.37 5.84
CA GLU A 257 -24.61 2.92 5.80
C GLU A 257 -24.61 4.46 5.66
N PHE A 258 -25.44 5.03 4.78
CA PHE A 258 -25.61 6.48 4.68
C PHE A 258 -26.12 7.09 5.99
N ARG A 259 -27.08 6.46 6.67
CA ARG A 259 -27.52 6.92 8.00
C ARG A 259 -26.38 6.85 9.03
N ARG A 260 -25.53 5.82 8.95
CA ARG A 260 -24.36 5.68 9.82
C ARG A 260 -23.36 6.81 9.58
N ILE A 261 -23.00 7.12 8.34
CA ILE A 261 -22.04 8.18 8.03
C ILE A 261 -22.56 9.56 8.45
N ILE A 262 -23.86 9.83 8.19
CA ILE A 262 -24.54 11.06 8.61
C ILE A 262 -24.50 11.22 10.13
N LYS A 263 -24.76 10.13 10.88
CA LYS A 263 -24.73 10.16 12.35
C LYS A 263 -23.31 10.30 12.91
N LYS A 264 -22.33 9.61 12.31
CA LYS A 264 -20.95 9.57 12.82
C LYS A 264 -20.16 10.84 12.50
N TYR A 265 -20.39 11.42 11.31
CA TYR A 265 -19.67 12.59 10.81
C TYR A 265 -20.64 13.69 10.34
N PRO A 266 -21.52 14.23 11.20
CA PRO A 266 -22.61 15.12 10.79
C PRO A 266 -22.15 16.42 10.10
N ASN A 267 -20.87 16.79 10.26
CA ASN A 267 -20.29 18.00 9.68
C ASN A 267 -19.47 17.74 8.40
N SER A 268 -19.25 16.48 7.99
CA SER A 268 -18.52 16.17 6.77
C SER A 268 -19.35 16.47 5.52
N ASP A 269 -18.69 16.81 4.42
CA ASP A 269 -19.34 16.96 3.13
C ASP A 269 -19.79 15.61 2.58
N VAL A 270 -19.07 14.51 2.92
CA VAL A 270 -19.55 13.14 2.68
C VAL A 270 -20.94 12.93 3.27
N ALA A 271 -21.14 13.27 4.54
CA ALA A 271 -22.44 13.11 5.21
C ALA A 271 -23.54 13.98 4.59
N LYS A 272 -23.23 15.25 4.28
CA LYS A 272 -24.19 16.16 3.63
C LYS A 272 -24.62 15.62 2.27
N LYS A 273 -23.69 15.15 1.45
CA LYS A 273 -23.97 14.60 0.12
C LYS A 273 -24.71 13.26 0.18
N SER A 274 -24.38 12.39 1.15
CA SER A 274 -25.18 11.18 1.39
C SER A 274 -26.62 11.51 1.78
N LYS A 275 -26.82 12.50 2.66
CA LYS A 275 -28.17 12.95 3.02
C LYS A 275 -28.90 13.54 1.81
N GLU A 276 -28.23 14.39 1.04
CA GLU A 276 -28.81 15.02 -0.16
C GLU A 276 -29.22 13.96 -1.19
N LEU A 277 -28.34 12.99 -1.48
CA LEU A 277 -28.68 11.88 -2.39
C LEU A 277 -29.89 11.10 -1.89
N MET A 278 -29.95 10.76 -0.60
CA MET A 278 -31.10 10.07 0.00
C MET A 278 -32.40 10.84 -0.23
N ASP A 279 -32.40 12.14 0.08
CA ASP A 279 -33.57 13.00 -0.06
C ASP A 279 -34.02 13.11 -1.54
N LEU A 280 -33.08 13.21 -2.47
CA LEU A 280 -33.37 13.30 -3.91
C LEU A 280 -33.92 11.98 -4.49
N LEU A 281 -33.37 10.84 -4.08
CA LEU A 281 -33.86 9.52 -4.50
C LEU A 281 -35.24 9.22 -3.90
N ASP A 282 -35.48 9.60 -2.64
CA ASP A 282 -36.80 9.47 -1.99
C ASP A 282 -37.85 10.36 -2.67
N ALA A 283 -37.45 11.55 -3.13
CA ALA A 283 -38.28 12.44 -3.94
C ALA A 283 -38.40 12.02 -5.42
N LYS A 284 -37.77 10.90 -5.82
CA LYS A 284 -37.79 10.33 -7.18
C LYS A 284 -37.32 11.30 -8.27
N ILE A 285 -36.41 12.22 -7.94
CA ILE A 285 -35.78 13.17 -8.88
C ILE A 285 -35.05 12.42 -10.01
N SER A 286 -35.00 12.99 -11.22
CA SER A 286 -34.32 12.34 -12.36
C SER A 286 -32.83 12.15 -12.08
N GLU A 287 -32.22 11.10 -12.66
CA GLU A 287 -30.79 10.84 -12.45
C GLU A 287 -29.93 12.01 -12.94
N GLU A 288 -30.24 12.58 -14.11
CA GLU A 288 -29.56 13.75 -14.65
C GLU A 288 -29.58 14.92 -13.65
N GLU A 289 -30.73 15.20 -13.04
CA GLU A 289 -30.85 16.28 -12.06
C GLU A 289 -30.11 15.94 -10.75
N ILE A 290 -30.11 14.68 -10.32
CA ILE A 290 -29.31 14.22 -9.18
C ILE A 290 -27.82 14.47 -9.45
N ARG A 291 -27.31 14.05 -10.62
CA ARG A 291 -25.91 14.21 -11.02
C ARG A 291 -25.51 15.70 -11.01
N ASN A 292 -26.37 16.56 -11.58
CA ASN A 292 -26.15 18.00 -11.63
C ASN A 292 -26.16 18.67 -10.24
N ARG A 293 -27.04 18.24 -9.33
CA ARG A 293 -27.14 18.81 -7.96
C ARG A 293 -25.98 18.35 -7.08
N ILE A 294 -25.69 17.05 -7.09
CA ILE A 294 -24.60 16.47 -6.29
C ILE A 294 -23.23 16.95 -6.80
N ASN A 295 -23.09 17.13 -8.12
CA ASN A 295 -21.93 17.71 -8.80
C ASN A 295 -20.59 17.10 -8.35
N ILE A 296 -20.38 15.83 -8.69
CA ILE A 296 -19.15 15.09 -8.43
C ILE A 296 -18.75 14.39 -9.72
N GLU A 297 -17.50 14.59 -10.11
CA GLU A 297 -16.91 13.90 -11.25
C GLU A 297 -15.95 12.82 -10.75
N ARG A 298 -16.08 11.62 -11.31
CA ARG A 298 -15.06 10.57 -11.22
C ARG A 298 -13.89 10.99 -12.09
N LYS A 299 -12.67 10.93 -11.55
CA LYS A 299 -11.42 11.28 -12.24
C LYS A 299 -10.68 10.05 -12.70
#